data_AF-A0A2V2BNG8-F1
#
_entry.id   AF-A0A2V2BNG8-F1
#
_cell.length_a   1.000
_cell.length_b   1.000
_cell.length_c   1.000
_cell.angle_alpha   90.00
_cell.angle_beta   90.00
_cell.angle_gamma   90.00
#
_symmetry.space_group_name_H-M   'P 1'
#
loop_
_entity.id
_entity.type
_entity.pdbx_description
1 polymer ?
#
loop_
_entity_poly.entity_id
_entity_poly.type
_entity_poly.pdbx_seq_one_letter_code
_entity_poly.pdbx_strand_id
1 'polypeptide(L)'
;MANEYKCDICGKPATVHITKIIDSKKVKIHLCSECAEKASMDAINMPEQILPKIKELEEQLIRDVSKASKSGVCPTCSTSFSDVEKGSRFGCPDCYDAFADRLPEFFSQMQFGALHVGKSPKKHADSSSLNPLDLLGKAIEQVGKLFSAPLQQGVSEPPPEVPADAPSGAPEAQEPAAESDAESVDALRAKLDEAVREERYEDAAKLRDRINSLSK
;
A
#
# COMPACT_ATOMS: atom_id res chain seq x y z
N MET A 1 -0.79 27.52 30.65
CA MET A 1 0.25 26.68 31.29
C MET A 1 1.56 27.04 30.63
N ALA A 2 2.40 27.83 31.29
CA ALA A 2 3.71 28.17 30.75
C ALA A 2 4.55 26.89 30.79
N ASN A 3 4.92 26.34 29.63
CA ASN A 3 5.90 25.26 29.59
C ASN A 3 7.21 25.82 30.14
N GLU A 4 7.57 25.40 31.34
CA GLU A 4 8.81 25.78 31.98
C GLU A 4 9.95 25.00 31.34
N TYR A 5 10.47 25.53 30.24
CA TYR A 5 11.63 24.96 29.58
C TYR A 5 12.86 25.16 30.45
N LYS A 6 13.68 24.12 30.59
CA LYS A 6 14.97 24.17 31.28
C LYS A 6 16.07 24.48 30.28
N CYS A 7 17.15 25.08 30.76
CA CYS A 7 18.33 25.35 29.96
C CYS A 7 19.02 24.04 29.60
N ASP A 8 19.28 23.86 28.30
CA ASP A 8 19.93 22.65 27.76
C ASP A 8 21.38 22.46 28.26
N ILE A 9 22.01 23.52 28.77
CA ILE A 9 23.41 23.52 29.25
C ILE A 9 23.51 23.34 30.78
N CYS A 10 22.69 24.06 31.56
CA CYS A 10 22.84 24.10 33.02
C CYS A 10 21.57 23.71 33.81
N GLY A 11 20.45 23.42 33.14
CA GLY A 11 19.21 23.00 33.78
C GLY A 11 18.41 24.08 34.54
N LYS A 12 18.92 25.32 34.65
CA LYS A 12 18.19 26.51 35.16
C LYS A 12 16.98 26.84 34.26
N PRO A 13 15.95 27.57 34.72
CA PRO A 13 14.82 27.95 33.85
C PRO A 13 15.32 28.73 32.62
N ALA A 14 14.80 28.38 31.44
CA ALA A 14 15.19 28.98 30.18
C ALA A 14 14.48 30.33 29.99
N THR A 15 15.25 31.34 29.63
CA THR A 15 14.79 32.71 29.36
C THR A 15 14.86 33.03 27.88
N VAL A 16 15.75 32.37 27.13
CA VAL A 16 16.02 32.62 25.72
C VAL A 16 15.75 31.35 24.90
N HIS A 17 15.05 31.53 23.78
CA HIS A 17 14.70 30.44 22.87
C HIS A 17 15.25 30.73 21.47
N ILE A 18 16.18 29.90 21.01
CA ILE A 18 16.84 30.06 19.72
C ILE A 18 16.37 28.94 18.79
N THR A 19 15.89 29.30 17.59
CA THR A 19 15.58 28.35 16.53
C THR A 19 16.57 28.55 15.39
N LYS A 20 17.41 27.55 15.11
CA LYS A 20 18.38 27.57 14.00
C LYS A 20 17.99 26.52 12.96
N ILE A 21 18.10 26.90 11.70
CA ILE A 21 17.90 25.98 10.57
C ILE A 21 19.29 25.52 10.14
N ILE A 22 19.57 24.22 10.25
CA ILE A 22 20.80 23.60 9.76
C ILE A 22 20.35 22.46 8.83
N ASP A 23 20.86 22.44 7.59
CA ASP A 23 20.58 21.41 6.58
C ASP A 23 19.09 21.04 6.46
N SER A 24 18.25 22.06 6.27
CA SER A 24 16.79 21.96 6.10
C SER A 24 16.01 21.45 7.32
N LYS A 25 16.66 21.23 8.47
CA LYS A 25 16.04 20.80 9.73
C LYS A 25 16.00 21.96 10.73
N LYS A 26 14.85 22.14 11.39
CA LYS A 26 14.62 23.19 12.40
C LYS A 26 15.03 22.67 13.78
N VAL A 27 16.11 23.19 14.35
CA VAL A 27 16.60 22.84 15.69
C VAL A 27 16.24 23.96 16.67
N LYS A 28 15.55 23.61 17.77
CA LYS A 28 15.17 24.55 18.85
C LYS A 28 16.06 24.31 20.06
N ILE A 29 16.64 25.37 20.61
CA ILE A 29 17.54 25.35 21.77
C ILE A 29 17.01 26.32 22.82
N HIS A 30 16.95 25.88 24.08
CA HIS A 30 16.45 26.66 25.22
C HIS A 30 17.61 26.97 26.17
N LEU A 31 17.91 28.26 26.39
CA LEU A 31 19.04 28.72 27.20
C LEU A 31 18.58 29.66 28.33
N CYS A 32 19.29 29.65 29.46
CA CYS A 32 19.18 30.70 30.48
C CYS A 32 19.96 31.95 30.04
N SER A 33 19.72 33.09 30.69
CA SER A 33 20.42 34.36 30.41
C SER A 33 21.96 34.20 30.37
N GLU A 34 22.54 33.57 31.39
CA GLU A 34 23.99 33.35 31.50
C GLU A 34 24.57 32.50 30.36
N CYS A 35 23.82 31.49 29.90
CA CYS A 35 24.28 30.59 28.84
C CYS A 35 24.06 31.19 27.45
N ALA A 36 23.03 32.03 27.27
CA ALA A 36 22.77 32.73 26.03
C ALA A 36 23.87 33.75 25.72
N GLU A 37 24.35 34.50 26.72
CA GLU A 37 25.44 35.47 26.55
C GLU A 37 26.75 34.78 26.15
N LYS A 38 27.08 33.65 26.80
CA LYS A 38 28.26 32.84 26.42
C LYS A 38 28.15 32.26 25.02
N ALA A 39 26.97 31.77 24.64
CA ALA A 39 26.73 31.23 23.30
C ALA A 39 26.72 32.31 22.20
N SER A 40 26.54 33.59 22.57
CA SER A 40 26.50 34.71 21.62
C SER A 40 27.87 35.28 21.23
N MET A 41 28.92 35.03 22.02
CA MET A 41 30.27 35.51 21.71
C MET A 41 31.15 34.50 20.95
N ASP A 42 30.78 33.23 20.90
CA ASP A 42 31.52 32.19 20.17
C ASP A 42 30.72 31.67 18.98
N ALA A 43 30.71 32.46 17.91
CA ALA A 43 30.65 31.89 16.59
C ALA A 43 31.91 31.03 16.39
N ILE A 44 31.83 29.73 16.70
CA ILE A 44 32.53 28.57 16.11
C ILE A 44 32.74 27.40 17.10
N ASN A 45 32.60 27.56 18.41
CA ASN A 45 32.89 26.45 19.34
C ASN A 45 31.64 25.85 19.99
N MET A 46 31.22 24.68 19.49
CA MET A 46 30.20 23.82 20.10
C MET A 46 30.65 23.42 21.52
N PRO A 47 29.81 23.60 22.57
CA PRO A 47 30.18 23.15 23.91
C PRO A 47 30.36 21.63 23.92
N GLU A 48 31.52 21.15 24.37
CA GLU A 48 31.92 19.74 24.46
C GLU A 48 30.92 18.83 25.22
N GLN A 49 29.94 19.41 25.91
CA GLN A 49 28.90 18.69 26.64
C GLN A 49 27.73 18.23 25.76
N ILE A 50 27.63 18.72 24.52
CA ILE A 50 26.62 18.26 23.54
C ILE A 50 27.16 17.09 22.69
N LEU A 51 28.48 16.90 22.66
CA LEU A 51 29.14 15.78 21.98
C LEU A 51 28.62 14.39 22.35
N PRO A 52 28.34 14.02 23.63
CA PRO A 52 27.82 12.69 23.93
C PRO A 52 26.40 12.49 23.39
N LYS A 53 25.53 13.53 23.43
CA LYS A 53 24.18 13.44 22.87
C LYS A 53 24.16 13.46 21.35
N ILE A 54 25.08 14.19 20.71
CA ILE A 54 25.26 14.17 19.26
C ILE A 54 25.80 12.81 18.83
N LYS A 55 26.80 12.25 19.53
CA LYS A 55 27.31 10.90 19.25
C LYS A 55 26.25 9.82 19.45
N GLU A 56 25.41 9.91 20.48
CA GLU A 56 24.32 8.97 20.69
C GLU A 56 23.25 9.08 19.58
N LEU A 57 22.94 10.30 19.13
CA LEU A 57 22.02 10.54 18.02
C LEU A 57 22.63 10.13 16.67
N GLU A 58 23.94 10.34 16.47
CA GLU A 58 24.71 9.87 15.32
C GLU A 58 24.76 8.35 15.29
N GLU A 59 24.98 7.67 16.42
CA GLU A 59 24.97 6.20 16.50
C GLU A 59 23.57 5.60 16.29
N GLN A 60 22.51 6.30 16.69
CA GLN A 60 21.13 5.93 16.35
C GLN A 60 20.88 6.10 14.85
N LEU A 61 21.28 7.25 14.28
CA LEU A 61 21.11 7.52 12.86
C LEU A 61 21.96 6.58 11.99
N ILE A 62 23.19 6.25 12.40
CA ILE A 62 24.04 5.26 11.74
C ILE A 62 23.43 3.87 11.88
N ARG A 63 22.77 3.51 13.00
CA ARG A 63 22.04 2.23 13.12
C ARG A 63 20.82 2.15 12.21
N ASP A 64 20.06 3.23 12.09
CA ASP A 64 18.90 3.29 11.19
C ASP A 64 19.33 3.29 9.73
N VAL A 65 20.40 4.04 9.40
CA VAL A 65 21.05 3.99 8.09
C VAL A 65 21.72 2.63 7.86
N SER A 66 22.23 1.93 8.88
CA SER A 66 22.82 0.58 8.75
C SER A 66 21.77 -0.51 8.55
N LYS A 67 20.61 -0.36 9.18
CA LYS A 67 19.41 -1.15 8.85
C LYS A 67 18.95 -0.86 7.42
N ALA A 68 19.07 0.38 6.95
CA ALA A 68 18.82 0.79 5.57
C ALA A 68 20.00 0.53 4.58
N SER A 69 21.21 0.23 5.03
CA SER A 69 22.41 0.08 4.17
C SER A 69 22.95 -1.34 4.07
N LYS A 70 22.28 -2.33 4.67
CA LYS A 70 22.21 -3.68 4.08
C LYS A 70 21.40 -3.67 2.77
N SER A 71 21.64 -2.69 1.90
CA SER A 71 21.09 -2.63 0.56
C SER A 71 21.74 -3.77 -0.21
N GLY A 72 21.13 -4.95 -0.07
CA GLY A 72 21.44 -6.09 -0.90
C GLY A 72 21.35 -5.66 -2.35
N VAL A 73 22.22 -6.23 -3.16
CA VAL A 73 22.09 -6.17 -4.61
C VAL A 73 21.36 -7.46 -5.00
N CYS A 74 20.41 -7.40 -5.92
CA CYS A 74 19.75 -8.61 -6.39
C CYS A 74 20.80 -9.54 -7.04
N PRO A 75 20.89 -10.82 -6.63
CA PRO A 75 21.90 -11.74 -7.17
C PRO A 75 21.71 -12.04 -8.66
N THR A 76 20.49 -11.92 -9.18
CA THR A 76 20.15 -12.29 -10.56
C THR A 76 20.32 -11.12 -11.54
N CYS A 77 19.72 -9.95 -11.25
CA CYS A 77 19.74 -8.80 -12.17
C CYS A 77 20.65 -7.66 -11.71
N SER A 78 21.34 -7.80 -10.58
CA SER A 78 22.26 -6.80 -10.01
C SER A 78 21.64 -5.43 -9.69
N THR A 79 20.32 -5.29 -9.68
CA THR A 79 19.64 -4.05 -9.28
C THR A 79 19.81 -3.83 -7.78
N SER A 80 20.12 -2.60 -7.36
CA SER A 80 20.19 -2.25 -5.94
C SER A 80 18.82 -1.83 -5.40
N PHE A 81 18.60 -1.99 -4.10
CA PHE A 81 17.35 -1.51 -3.49
C PHE A 81 17.12 0.00 -3.67
N SER A 82 18.18 0.80 -3.70
CA SER A 82 18.09 2.25 -3.91
C SER A 82 17.60 2.62 -5.31
N ASP A 83 17.87 1.79 -6.33
CA ASP A 83 17.35 2.01 -7.68
C ASP A 83 15.85 1.71 -7.75
N VAL A 84 15.40 0.69 -7.01
CA VAL A 84 13.98 0.34 -6.86
C VAL A 84 13.24 1.45 -6.11
N GLU A 85 13.82 1.99 -5.05
CA GLU A 85 13.21 3.05 -4.24
C GLU A 85 13.02 4.35 -5.03
N LYS A 86 13.98 4.69 -5.90
CA LYS A 86 13.91 5.88 -6.77
C LYS A 86 13.06 5.67 -8.02
N GLY A 87 13.10 4.47 -8.58
CA GLY A 87 12.49 4.14 -9.88
C GLY A 87 11.13 3.45 -9.80
N SER A 88 10.70 3.02 -8.62
CA SER A 88 9.49 2.20 -8.36
C SER A 88 9.36 0.96 -9.27
N ARG A 89 10.49 0.40 -9.74
CA ARG A 89 10.50 -0.74 -10.68
C ARG A 89 11.48 -1.81 -10.21
N PHE A 90 10.99 -3.05 -10.16
CA PHE A 90 11.80 -4.25 -9.92
C PHE A 90 12.39 -4.76 -11.23
N GLY A 91 13.65 -5.21 -11.20
CA GLY A 91 14.39 -5.63 -12.40
C GLY A 91 14.08 -7.05 -12.86
N CYS A 92 13.84 -7.98 -11.93
CA CYS A 92 13.49 -9.38 -12.21
C CYS A 92 12.60 -9.94 -11.09
N PRO A 93 12.00 -11.14 -11.26
CA PRO A 93 11.16 -11.77 -10.23
C PRO A 93 11.89 -12.01 -8.91
N ASP A 94 13.17 -12.40 -8.96
CA ASP A 94 13.98 -12.69 -7.78
C ASP A 94 14.27 -11.45 -6.92
N CYS A 95 14.00 -10.24 -7.45
CA CYS A 95 14.08 -9.01 -6.66
C CYS A 95 13.06 -8.99 -5.51
N TYR A 96 11.91 -9.66 -5.65
CA TYR A 96 10.92 -9.70 -4.57
C TYR A 96 11.47 -10.46 -3.36
N ASP A 97 12.16 -11.57 -3.60
CA ASP A 97 12.79 -12.38 -2.54
C ASP A 97 14.04 -11.71 -1.98
N ALA A 98 14.89 -11.15 -2.86
CA ALA A 98 16.13 -10.48 -2.46
C ALA A 98 15.90 -9.26 -1.54
N PHE A 99 14.72 -8.63 -1.64
CA PHE A 99 14.37 -7.44 -0.86
C PHE A 99 13.19 -7.66 0.11
N ALA A 100 12.77 -8.91 0.32
CA ALA A 100 11.57 -9.27 1.06
C ALA A 100 11.47 -8.61 2.45
N ASP A 101 12.59 -8.48 3.16
CA ASP A 101 12.63 -7.89 4.51
C ASP A 101 12.21 -6.40 4.55
N ARG A 102 12.36 -5.67 3.45
CA ARG A 102 12.14 -4.21 3.38
C ARG A 102 10.91 -3.80 2.59
N LEU A 103 10.42 -4.69 1.74
CA LEU A 103 9.19 -4.48 0.97
C LEU A 103 7.98 -4.06 1.84
N PRO A 104 7.76 -4.61 3.06
CA PRO A 104 6.61 -4.22 3.86
C PRO A 104 6.63 -2.73 4.23
N GLU A 105 7.78 -2.22 4.66
CA GLU A 105 7.94 -0.82 5.05
C GLU A 105 7.87 0.10 3.81
N PHE A 106 8.53 -0.28 2.72
CA PHE A 106 8.46 0.44 1.45
C PHE A 106 7.03 0.53 0.90
N PHE A 107 6.29 -0.59 0.89
CA PHE A 107 4.90 -0.59 0.46
C PHE A 107 3.99 0.19 1.41
N SER A 108 4.24 0.16 2.73
CA SER A 108 3.44 0.95 3.68
C SER A 108 3.51 2.46 3.44
N GLN A 109 4.61 2.95 2.85
CA GLN A 109 4.74 4.35 2.46
C GLN A 109 3.97 4.68 1.16
N MET A 110 3.80 3.72 0.25
CA MET A 110 3.12 3.94 -1.03
C MET A 110 1.62 3.61 -1.00
N GLN A 111 1.19 2.62 -0.24
CA GLN A 111 -0.21 2.18 -0.17
C GLN A 111 -0.77 2.24 1.25
N PHE A 112 -2.05 2.56 1.36
CA PHE A 112 -2.77 2.76 2.62
C PHE A 112 -3.03 1.47 3.43
N GLY A 113 -2.58 0.32 2.93
CA GLY A 113 -2.69 -0.98 3.60
C GLY A 113 -2.15 -2.10 2.71
N ALA A 114 -1.66 -3.18 3.32
CA ALA A 114 -1.20 -4.36 2.60
C ALA A 114 -2.35 -5.25 2.10
N LEU A 115 -3.55 -5.09 2.67
CA LEU A 115 -4.75 -5.83 2.33
C LEU A 115 -5.90 -4.86 2.09
N HIS A 116 -6.60 -5.03 0.97
CA HIS A 116 -7.79 -4.24 0.67
C HIS A 116 -9.00 -4.84 1.41
N VAL A 117 -9.33 -4.28 2.57
CA VAL A 117 -10.59 -4.55 3.28
C VAL A 117 -11.65 -3.58 2.77
N GLY A 118 -12.26 -3.95 1.64
CA GLY A 118 -13.40 -3.25 1.05
C GLY A 118 -14.71 -4.01 1.26
N LYS A 119 -15.83 -3.39 0.86
CA LYS A 119 -17.11 -4.10 0.76
C LYS A 119 -17.00 -5.15 -0.34
N SER A 120 -17.11 -6.43 0.00
CA SER A 120 -17.30 -7.51 -0.97
C SER A 120 -18.81 -7.68 -1.25
N PRO A 121 -19.22 -7.94 -2.50
CA PRO A 121 -20.61 -8.28 -2.81
C PRO A 121 -21.02 -9.58 -2.13
N LYS A 122 -22.27 -9.71 -1.67
CA LYS A 122 -22.74 -10.96 -1.04
C LYS A 122 -22.83 -12.12 -2.03
N LYS A 123 -22.96 -11.81 -3.32
CA LYS A 123 -23.11 -12.79 -4.40
C LYS A 123 -21.81 -13.13 -5.14
N HIS A 124 -20.70 -12.43 -4.87
CA HIS A 124 -19.41 -12.79 -5.45
C HIS A 124 -18.78 -13.90 -4.63
N ALA A 125 -18.09 -14.83 -5.32
CA ALA A 125 -17.31 -15.86 -4.64
C ALA A 125 -16.35 -15.21 -3.62
N ASP A 126 -16.33 -15.74 -2.40
CA ASP A 126 -15.49 -15.23 -1.32
C ASP A 126 -14.03 -15.18 -1.78
N SER A 127 -13.42 -13.99 -1.79
CA SER A 127 -12.00 -13.83 -2.11
C SER A 127 -11.09 -14.53 -1.09
N SER A 128 -11.61 -14.86 0.10
CA SER A 128 -10.93 -15.72 1.09
C SER A 128 -10.74 -17.15 0.61
N SER A 129 -11.53 -17.61 -0.37
CA SER A 129 -11.35 -18.92 -1.03
C SER A 129 -10.18 -18.94 -2.02
N LEU A 130 -9.60 -17.77 -2.34
CA LEU A 130 -8.43 -17.63 -3.20
C LEU A 130 -7.11 -17.58 -2.41
N ASN A 131 -7.10 -18.05 -1.16
CA ASN A 131 -5.84 -18.26 -0.45
C ASN A 131 -5.05 -19.38 -1.16
N PRO A 132 -3.83 -19.11 -1.65
CA PRO A 132 -3.03 -20.10 -2.37
C PRO A 132 -2.80 -21.37 -1.55
N LEU A 133 -2.66 -21.25 -0.23
CA LEU A 133 -2.52 -22.38 0.68
C LEU A 133 -3.80 -23.22 0.82
N ASP A 134 -4.99 -22.59 0.84
CA ASP A 134 -6.26 -23.31 0.89
C ASP A 134 -6.56 -24.02 -0.43
N LEU A 135 -6.20 -23.40 -1.56
CA LEU A 135 -6.27 -24.01 -2.89
C LEU A 135 -5.31 -25.21 -2.99
N LEU A 136 -4.08 -25.07 -2.47
CA LEU A 136 -3.12 -26.18 -2.42
C LEU A 136 -3.62 -27.31 -1.52
N GLY A 137 -4.18 -26.99 -0.35
CA GLY A 137 -4.76 -27.97 0.58
C GLY A 137 -5.92 -28.74 -0.04
N LYS A 138 -6.85 -28.05 -0.70
CA LYS A 138 -7.97 -28.66 -1.44
C LYS A 138 -7.50 -29.51 -2.62
N ALA A 139 -6.48 -29.06 -3.35
CA ALA A 139 -5.88 -29.83 -4.44
C ALA A 139 -5.19 -31.10 -3.92
N ILE A 140 -4.45 -31.02 -2.81
CA ILE A 140 -3.81 -32.19 -2.17
C ILE A 140 -4.87 -33.17 -1.67
N GLU A 141 -5.97 -32.71 -1.09
CA GLU A 141 -7.11 -33.57 -0.71
C GLU A 141 -7.78 -34.24 -1.92
N GLN A 142 -7.97 -33.52 -3.03
CA GLN A 142 -8.52 -34.10 -4.26
C GLN A 142 -7.59 -35.16 -4.85
N VAL A 143 -6.28 -34.90 -4.85
CA VAL A 143 -5.27 -35.87 -5.29
C VAL A 143 -5.29 -37.11 -4.37
N GLY A 144 -5.36 -36.94 -3.05
CA GLY A 144 -5.47 -38.06 -2.11
C GLY A 144 -6.73 -38.93 -2.31
N LYS A 145 -7.85 -38.33 -2.75
CA LYS A 145 -9.09 -39.06 -3.08
C LYS A 145 -8.99 -39.84 -4.40
N LEU A 146 -8.21 -39.35 -5.36
CA LEU A 146 -7.97 -40.05 -6.64
C LEU A 146 -7.07 -41.27 -6.47
N PHE A 147 -6.09 -41.20 -5.57
CA PHE A 147 -5.12 -42.28 -5.33
C PHE A 147 -5.56 -43.34 -4.29
N SER A 148 -6.71 -43.16 -3.63
CA SER A 148 -7.27 -44.12 -2.66
C SER A 148 -8.33 -45.07 -3.23
N ALA A 149 -8.72 -44.88 -4.50
CA ALA A 149 -9.55 -45.84 -5.22
C ALA A 149 -8.69 -47.03 -5.72
N PRO A 150 -9.13 -48.29 -5.60
CA PRO A 150 -8.37 -49.43 -6.11
C PRO A 150 -8.28 -49.33 -7.64
N LEU A 151 -7.06 -49.22 -8.15
CA LEU A 151 -6.77 -49.24 -9.58
C LEU A 151 -7.19 -50.60 -10.17
N GLN A 152 -8.31 -50.64 -10.89
CA GLN A 152 -8.61 -51.70 -11.84
C GLN A 152 -8.10 -51.29 -13.23
N GLN A 153 -7.36 -52.21 -13.83
CA GLN A 153 -6.59 -52.05 -15.07
C GLN A 153 -7.46 -51.94 -16.33
N GLY A 154 -6.94 -51.21 -17.32
CA GLY A 154 -7.28 -51.30 -18.74
C GLY A 154 -8.25 -50.21 -19.21
N VAL A 155 -8.15 -49.62 -20.40
CA VAL A 155 -7.33 -49.82 -21.60
C VAL A 155 -7.31 -48.47 -22.34
N SER A 156 -6.28 -48.27 -23.15
CA SER A 156 -6.06 -47.16 -24.10
C SER A 156 -7.28 -46.67 -24.88
N GLU A 157 -7.48 -45.35 -24.92
CA GLU A 157 -8.09 -44.64 -26.05
C GLU A 157 -7.34 -43.31 -26.30
N PRO A 158 -6.96 -43.00 -27.56
CA PRO A 158 -6.24 -41.78 -27.92
C PRO A 158 -7.16 -40.54 -27.91
N PRO A 159 -6.62 -39.33 -27.75
CA PRO A 159 -7.42 -38.13 -27.50
C PRO A 159 -8.19 -37.69 -28.75
N PRO A 160 -9.47 -37.29 -28.63
CA PRO A 160 -10.15 -36.63 -29.72
C PRO A 160 -9.63 -35.19 -29.89
N GLU A 161 -9.47 -34.84 -31.15
CA GLU A 161 -9.04 -33.55 -31.68
C GLU A 161 -9.93 -32.41 -31.17
N VAL A 162 -9.30 -31.30 -30.83
CA VAL A 162 -9.93 -29.99 -30.59
C VAL A 162 -10.57 -29.49 -31.89
N PRO A 163 -11.88 -29.19 -31.92
CA PRO A 163 -12.41 -28.27 -32.88
C PRO A 163 -12.27 -26.85 -32.30
N ALA A 164 -11.41 -26.07 -32.95
CA ALA A 164 -11.61 -24.64 -33.03
C ALA A 164 -12.92 -24.39 -33.77
N ASP A 165 -13.89 -23.74 -33.14
CA ASP A 165 -14.81 -22.84 -33.84
C ASP A 165 -15.53 -21.96 -32.81
N ALA A 166 -15.26 -20.67 -32.93
CA ALA A 166 -16.08 -19.64 -32.35
C ALA A 166 -17.42 -19.61 -33.09
N PRO A 167 -18.53 -19.38 -32.36
CA PRO A 167 -19.59 -18.57 -32.90
C PRO A 167 -19.63 -17.25 -32.11
N SER A 168 -19.10 -16.22 -32.77
CA SER A 168 -19.69 -14.89 -32.70
C SER A 168 -21.18 -15.01 -33.01
N GLY A 169 -22.01 -14.89 -31.98
CA GLY A 169 -23.46 -14.96 -32.09
C GLY A 169 -24.07 -14.05 -31.06
N ALA A 170 -24.18 -12.78 -31.42
CA ALA A 170 -25.11 -11.87 -30.78
C ALA A 170 -26.53 -12.41 -30.93
N PRO A 171 -27.36 -12.34 -29.88
CA PRO A 171 -28.78 -12.13 -30.05
C PRO A 171 -29.04 -10.63 -29.84
N GLU A 172 -29.12 -9.91 -30.95
CA GLU A 172 -30.11 -8.85 -31.08
C GLU A 172 -31.47 -9.44 -30.74
N ALA A 173 -32.10 -8.96 -29.66
CA ALA A 173 -33.53 -9.08 -29.48
C ALA A 173 -34.04 -7.97 -28.54
N GLN A 174 -34.51 -6.91 -29.20
CA GLN A 174 -35.75 -6.22 -28.89
C GLN A 174 -35.77 -5.34 -27.63
N GLU A 175 -35.45 -4.07 -27.88
CA GLU A 175 -36.19 -2.95 -27.31
C GLU A 175 -37.70 -3.18 -27.43
N PRO A 176 -38.47 -2.90 -26.38
CA PRO A 176 -39.79 -2.34 -26.53
C PRO A 176 -39.77 -0.89 -26.04
N ALA A 177 -40.07 -0.02 -27.00
CA ALA A 177 -41.04 1.06 -26.88
C ALA A 177 -40.98 1.96 -25.64
N ALA A 178 -40.36 3.12 -25.85
CA ALA A 178 -40.91 4.45 -25.55
C ALA A 178 -42.01 4.54 -24.46
N GLU A 179 -41.63 4.96 -23.25
CA GLU A 179 -42.50 5.71 -22.36
C GLU A 179 -41.74 6.85 -21.66
N SER A 180 -42.04 8.07 -22.12
CA SER A 180 -41.94 9.37 -21.44
C SER A 180 -40.57 9.93 -21.02
N ASP A 181 -40.11 10.89 -21.83
CA ASP A 181 -39.13 11.92 -21.51
C ASP A 181 -39.58 12.79 -20.32
N ALA A 182 -39.48 12.29 -19.07
CA ALA A 182 -39.66 13.12 -17.88
C ALA A 182 -39.13 12.49 -16.57
N GLU A 183 -38.28 11.47 -16.60
CA GLU A 183 -37.67 11.01 -15.33
C GLU A 183 -36.61 12.03 -14.87
N SER A 184 -36.96 12.78 -13.83
CA SER A 184 -36.07 13.76 -13.22
C SER A 184 -34.78 13.09 -12.73
N VAL A 185 -33.69 13.85 -12.68
CA VAL A 185 -32.38 13.39 -12.17
C VAL A 185 -32.52 12.75 -10.78
N ASP A 186 -33.46 13.23 -9.97
CA ASP A 186 -33.73 12.69 -8.63
C ASP A 186 -34.40 11.31 -8.66
N ALA A 187 -35.25 11.01 -9.65
CA ALA A 187 -35.81 9.68 -9.85
C ALA A 187 -34.74 8.66 -10.27
N LEU A 188 -33.80 9.08 -11.14
CA LEU A 188 -32.67 8.24 -11.54
C LEU A 188 -31.72 7.98 -10.36
N ARG A 189 -31.51 8.96 -9.48
CA ARG A 189 -30.74 8.80 -8.24
C ARG A 189 -31.41 7.79 -7.30
N ALA A 190 -32.73 7.87 -7.11
CA ALA A 190 -33.45 6.89 -6.31
C ALA A 190 -33.34 5.46 -6.87
N LYS A 191 -33.41 5.30 -8.20
CA LYS A 191 -33.18 4.00 -8.87
C LYS A 191 -31.74 3.51 -8.74
N LEU A 192 -30.77 4.42 -8.77
CA LEU A 192 -29.35 4.09 -8.54
C LEU A 192 -29.16 3.54 -7.12
N ASP A 193 -29.72 4.23 -6.11
CA ASP A 193 -29.64 3.80 -4.71
C ASP A 193 -30.30 2.44 -4.50
N GLU A 194 -31.44 2.21 -5.16
CA GLU A 194 -32.13 0.92 -5.15
C GLU A 194 -31.30 -0.20 -5.79
N ALA A 195 -30.72 0.04 -6.98
CA ALA A 195 -29.86 -0.93 -7.65
C ALA A 195 -28.60 -1.25 -6.84
N VAL A 196 -28.01 -0.25 -6.16
CA VAL A 196 -26.89 -0.44 -5.23
C VAL A 196 -27.32 -1.26 -4.01
N ARG A 197 -28.51 -1.00 -3.46
CA ARG A 197 -29.08 -1.73 -2.33
C ARG A 197 -29.35 -3.21 -2.66
N GLU A 198 -29.78 -3.50 -3.88
CA GLU A 198 -30.04 -4.85 -4.38
C GLU A 198 -28.80 -5.56 -4.97
N GLU A 199 -27.64 -4.89 -4.95
CA GLU A 199 -26.37 -5.39 -5.51
C GLU A 199 -26.43 -5.68 -7.03
N ARG A 200 -27.27 -4.93 -7.77
CA ARG A 200 -27.34 -4.95 -9.24
C ARG A 200 -26.36 -3.94 -9.84
N TYR A 201 -25.05 -4.23 -9.76
CA TYR A 201 -24.00 -3.26 -10.10
C TYR A 201 -23.94 -2.87 -11.57
N GLU A 202 -24.28 -3.77 -12.49
CA GLU A 202 -24.34 -3.44 -13.92
C GLU A 202 -25.44 -2.41 -14.22
N ASP A 203 -26.61 -2.59 -13.61
CA ASP A 203 -27.72 -1.62 -13.72
C ASP A 203 -27.34 -0.30 -13.05
N ALA A 204 -26.70 -0.35 -11.88
CA ALA A 204 -26.21 0.85 -11.18
C ALA A 204 -25.19 1.62 -12.03
N ALA A 205 -24.27 0.95 -12.72
CA ALA A 205 -23.31 1.59 -13.62
C ALA A 205 -24.02 2.32 -14.77
N LYS A 206 -24.99 1.66 -15.43
CA LYS A 206 -25.80 2.26 -16.50
C LYS A 206 -26.58 3.49 -16.00
N LEU A 207 -27.18 3.41 -14.80
CA LEU A 207 -27.93 4.52 -14.19
C LEU A 207 -27.02 5.70 -13.85
N ARG A 208 -25.82 5.45 -13.30
CA ARG A 208 -24.82 6.49 -13.04
C ARG A 208 -24.42 7.22 -14.33
N ASP A 209 -24.14 6.47 -15.39
CA ASP A 209 -23.73 7.04 -16.67
C ASP A 209 -24.85 7.87 -17.29
N ARG A 210 -26.10 7.41 -17.15
CA ARG A 210 -27.29 8.17 -17.58
C ARG A 210 -27.48 9.46 -16.78
N ILE A 211 -27.29 9.44 -15.45
CA ILE A 211 -27.32 10.65 -14.60
C ILE A 211 -26.26 11.64 -15.04
N ASN A 212 -25.01 11.18 -15.24
CA ASN A 212 -23.91 12.03 -15.69
C ASN A 212 -24.15 12.63 -17.08
N SER A 213 -24.83 11.89 -17.97
CA SER A 213 -25.16 12.38 -19.31
C SER A 213 -26.24 13.47 -19.31
N LEU A 214 -27.14 13.46 -18.34
CA LEU A 214 -28.23 14.43 -18.18
C LEU A 214 -27.85 15.64 -17.33
N SER A 215 -26.82 15.52 -16.48
CA SER A 215 -26.32 16.61 -15.64
C SER A 215 -25.27 17.49 -16.32
N LYS A 216 -24.96 17.25 -17.59
CA LYS A 216 -23.90 17.91 -18.36
C LYS A 216 -24.51 18.84 -19.41
#